data_AF-A0A7J6ENL9-F1
#
_entry.id   AF-A0A7J6ENL9-F1
#
_cell.length_a   1.000
_cell.length_b   1.000
_cell.length_c   1.000
_cell.angle_alpha   90.00
_cell.angle_beta   90.00
_cell.angle_gamma   90.00
#
_symmetry.space_group_name_H-M   'P 1'
#
loop_
_entity.id
_entity.type
_entity.pdbx_description
1 polymer ?
#
loop_
_entity_poly.entity_id
_entity_poly.type
_entity_poly.pdbx_seq_one_letter_code
_entity_poly.pdbx_strand_id
1 'polypeptide(L)'
;MLQPRIVGEEHYEIAQRVKQTLQCYKELQDIIAILGLDELSEEDRLTVARAQKIERFLSQSFFVAEVFAGSPANIGQIGILPNHTPIATAVDICILRIHLQDQWLTMALMGCFARIGNNEITVLVNDAEKGSDIDPQEAQQTLEIAEVNLSKAEGKRQTIEANLALRRARTRVEAINMMS
;
A
#
# COMPACT_ATOMS: atom_id res chain seq x y z
N MET A 1 21.01 2.71 -8.97
CA MET A 1 21.62 3.30 -7.76
C MET A 1 20.72 4.42 -7.25
N LEU A 2 20.51 4.52 -5.94
CA LEU A 2 19.86 5.68 -5.32
C LEU A 2 20.67 6.94 -5.68
N GLN A 3 20.02 8.06 -6.00
CA GLN A 3 20.71 9.30 -6.36
C GLN A 3 20.18 10.45 -5.49
N PRO A 4 21.05 11.27 -4.87
CA PRO A 4 20.62 12.37 -4.00
C PRO A 4 19.68 13.34 -4.70
N ARG A 5 19.91 13.60 -6.00
CA ARG A 5 19.07 14.48 -6.84
C ARG A 5 17.60 14.04 -6.97
N ILE A 6 17.29 12.78 -6.67
CA ILE A 6 15.94 12.21 -6.82
C ILE A 6 15.22 12.16 -5.47
N VAL A 7 15.91 11.75 -4.41
CA VAL A 7 15.31 11.50 -3.07
C VAL A 7 15.61 12.59 -2.04
N GLY A 8 16.49 13.53 -2.36
CA GLY A 8 17.03 14.52 -1.43
C GLY A 8 18.27 14.01 -0.68
N GLU A 9 19.13 14.95 -0.27
CA GLU A 9 20.41 14.66 0.39
C GLU A 9 20.22 13.89 1.69
N GLU A 10 19.30 14.36 2.54
CA GLU A 10 19.04 13.76 3.84
C GLU A 10 18.57 12.30 3.73
N HIS A 11 17.64 12.02 2.82
CA HIS A 11 17.14 10.66 2.60
C HIS A 11 18.21 9.75 2.00
N TYR A 12 19.04 10.28 1.10
CA TYR A 12 20.16 9.53 0.53
C TYR A 12 21.15 9.12 1.62
N GLU A 13 21.54 10.07 2.47
CA GLU A 13 22.47 9.83 3.58
C GLU A 13 21.91 8.83 4.60
N ILE A 14 20.63 8.96 4.98
CA ILE A 14 19.97 8.01 5.87
C ILE A 14 19.98 6.60 5.26
N ALA A 15 19.64 6.48 3.97
CA ALA A 15 19.64 5.20 3.27
C ALA A 15 21.05 4.57 3.18
N GLN A 16 22.10 5.37 2.95
CA GLN A 16 23.48 4.87 2.97
C GLN A 16 23.87 4.36 4.36
N ARG A 17 23.52 5.09 5.43
CA ARG A 17 23.80 4.69 6.81
C ARG A 17 23.08 3.40 7.20
N VAL A 18 21.82 3.23 6.78
CA VAL A 18 21.07 1.99 6.95
C VAL A 18 21.76 0.83 6.25
N LYS A 19 22.18 1.03 4.99
CA LYS A 19 22.89 0.01 4.21
C LYS A 19 24.21 -0.40 4.87
N GLN A 20 25.00 0.55 5.33
CA GLN A 20 26.26 0.29 6.05
C GLN A 20 26.01 -0.52 7.32
N THR A 21 25.02 -0.12 8.13
CA THR A 21 24.66 -0.83 9.37
C THR A 21 24.29 -2.29 9.11
N LEU A 22 23.49 -2.55 8.07
CA LEU A 22 23.10 -3.92 7.69
C LEU A 22 24.27 -4.72 7.10
N GLN A 23 25.21 -4.07 6.42
CA GLN A 23 26.41 -4.73 5.89
C GLN A 23 27.35 -5.18 7.01
N CYS A 24 27.64 -4.30 7.97
CA CYS A 24 28.42 -4.65 9.16
C CYS A 24 27.75 -5.77 9.97
N TYR A 25 26.41 -5.75 10.06
CA TYR A 25 25.69 -6.83 10.72
C TYR A 25 25.88 -8.19 10.04
N LYS A 26 25.87 -8.25 8.71
CA LYS A 26 26.16 -9.50 7.97
C LYS A 26 27.55 -10.04 8.25
N GLU A 27 28.55 -9.16 8.35
CA GLU A 27 29.93 -9.56 8.68
C GLU A 27 30.01 -10.11 10.12
N LEU A 28 29.23 -9.54 11.05
CA LEU A 28 29.14 -10.03 12.43
C LEU A 28 28.33 -11.33 12.56
N GLN A 29 27.40 -11.63 11.64
CA GLN A 29 26.57 -12.85 11.72
C GLN A 29 27.39 -14.14 11.68
N ASP A 30 28.43 -14.21 10.84
CA ASP A 30 29.30 -15.38 10.76
C ASP A 30 30.09 -15.59 12.07
N ILE A 31 30.55 -14.50 12.69
CA ILE A 31 31.23 -14.52 13.99
C ILE A 31 30.27 -14.98 15.09
N ILE A 32 29.05 -14.42 15.13
CA ILE A 32 28.01 -14.79 16.11
C ILE A 32 27.65 -16.27 15.97
N ALA A 33 27.58 -16.81 14.75
CA ALA A 33 27.23 -18.19 14.51
C ALA A 33 28.29 -19.18 15.03
N ILE A 34 29.57 -18.78 15.03
CA ILE A 34 30.69 -19.62 15.46
C ILE A 34 30.98 -19.46 16.97
N LEU A 35 31.03 -18.22 17.45
CA LEU A 35 31.50 -17.87 18.79
C LEU A 35 30.38 -17.51 19.77
N GLY A 36 29.19 -17.19 19.27
CA GLY A 36 28.08 -16.67 20.08
C GLY A 36 28.11 -15.15 20.21
N LEU A 37 26.94 -14.57 20.52
CA LEU A 37 26.77 -13.12 20.65
C LEU A 37 27.60 -12.53 21.80
N ASP A 38 27.91 -13.36 22.81
CA ASP A 38 28.55 -12.87 24.01
C ASP A 38 30.02 -12.49 23.82
N GLU A 39 30.66 -13.01 22.78
CA GLU A 39 32.07 -12.78 22.45
C GLU A 39 32.30 -11.47 21.68
N LEU A 40 31.23 -10.75 21.34
CA LEU A 40 31.32 -9.47 20.65
C LEU A 40 31.65 -8.31 21.60
N SER A 41 32.34 -7.30 21.06
CA SER A 41 32.54 -6.02 21.73
C SER A 41 31.21 -5.32 22.03
N GLU A 42 31.19 -4.39 23.00
CA GLU A 42 29.97 -3.62 23.29
C GLU A 42 29.48 -2.82 22.07
N GLU A 43 30.40 -2.31 21.24
CA GLU A 43 30.09 -1.56 20.02
C GLU A 43 29.44 -2.46 18.96
N ASP A 44 29.95 -3.67 18.78
CA ASP A 44 29.40 -4.64 17.83
C ASP A 44 28.03 -5.14 18.29
N ARG A 45 27.85 -5.39 19.59
CA ARG A 45 26.54 -5.72 20.17
C ARG A 45 25.51 -4.61 19.92
N LEU A 46 25.92 -3.34 20.05
CA LEU A 46 25.07 -2.19 19.71
C LEU A 46 24.73 -2.14 18.22
N THR A 47 25.69 -2.44 17.35
CA THR A 47 25.48 -2.52 15.90
C THR A 47 24.50 -3.62 15.53
N VAL A 48 24.65 -4.82 16.11
CA VAL A 48 23.71 -5.94 15.96
C VAL A 48 22.33 -5.56 16.44
N ALA A 49 22.19 -4.93 17.62
CA ALA A 49 20.90 -4.51 18.15
C ALA A 49 20.21 -3.46 17.26
N ARG A 50 20.97 -2.52 16.69
CA ARG A 50 20.45 -1.53 15.73
C ARG A 50 20.03 -2.20 14.42
N ALA A 51 20.88 -3.07 13.87
CA ALA A 51 20.59 -3.79 12.64
C ALA A 51 19.35 -4.68 12.80
N GLN A 52 19.21 -5.43 13.89
CA GLN A 52 18.01 -6.22 14.16
C GLN A 52 16.75 -5.35 14.27
N LYS A 53 16.82 -4.15 14.86
CA LYS A 53 15.68 -3.21 14.88
C LYS A 53 15.35 -2.70 13.48
N ILE A 54 16.36 -2.39 12.67
CA ILE A 54 16.21 -1.98 11.27
C ILE A 54 15.59 -3.12 10.45
N GLU A 55 16.14 -4.33 10.52
CA GLU A 55 15.61 -5.51 9.83
C GLU A 55 14.18 -5.77 10.28
N ARG A 56 13.90 -5.77 11.58
CA ARG A 56 12.53 -5.91 12.09
C ARG A 56 11.61 -4.82 11.55
N PHE A 57 12.06 -3.57 11.49
CA PHE A 57 11.29 -2.45 10.94
C PHE A 57 11.03 -2.63 9.44
N LEU A 58 12.03 -3.08 8.68
CA LEU A 58 11.95 -3.35 7.24
C LEU A 58 11.22 -4.67 6.92
N SER A 59 11.13 -5.58 7.89
CA SER A 59 10.49 -6.90 7.78
C SER A 59 9.16 -6.97 8.53
N GLN A 60 8.61 -5.85 9.01
CA GLN A 60 7.29 -5.88 9.64
C GLN A 60 6.26 -6.31 8.60
N SER A 61 5.41 -7.27 8.98
CA SER A 61 4.33 -7.75 8.14
C SER A 61 3.50 -6.58 7.65
N PHE A 62 3.46 -6.47 6.33
CA PHE A 62 2.87 -5.40 5.56
C PHE A 62 1.41 -5.18 5.94
N PHE A 63 1.01 -3.93 6.09
CA PHE A 63 -0.30 -3.47 5.62
C PHE A 63 0.01 -2.71 4.34
N VAL A 64 -0.56 -3.09 3.20
CA VAL A 64 -0.50 -2.24 2.00
C VAL A 64 -1.92 -1.87 1.67
N ALA A 65 -2.37 -0.74 2.23
CA ALA A 65 -3.59 -0.06 1.79
C ALA A 65 -3.38 0.50 0.38
N GLU A 66 -3.29 -0.38 -0.62
CA GLU A 66 -3.15 0.00 -2.02
C GLU A 66 -4.46 0.68 -2.42
N VAL A 67 -4.43 1.97 -2.78
CA VAL A 67 -5.59 2.76 -3.21
C VAL A 67 -5.51 2.92 -4.73
N PHE A 68 -6.37 2.24 -5.49
CA PHE A 68 -6.43 2.37 -6.94
C PHE A 68 -7.36 3.49 -7.40
N ALA A 69 -6.85 4.69 -7.68
CA ALA A 69 -7.62 5.69 -8.40
C ALA A 69 -7.34 5.60 -9.92
N GLY A 70 -8.29 5.05 -10.69
CA GLY A 70 -8.22 4.95 -12.16
C GLY A 70 -8.30 6.29 -12.93
N SER A 71 -7.87 7.41 -12.34
CA SER A 71 -7.76 8.71 -13.00
C SER A 71 -6.48 9.45 -12.60
N PRO A 72 -5.77 10.07 -13.56
CA PRO A 72 -4.43 10.65 -13.35
C PRO A 72 -4.40 11.89 -12.45
N ALA A 73 -5.52 12.28 -11.84
CA ALA A 73 -5.63 13.52 -11.07
C ALA A 73 -5.42 13.34 -9.55
N ASN A 74 -5.69 12.17 -8.98
CA ASN A 74 -5.75 12.03 -7.52
C ASN A 74 -4.99 10.80 -7.04
N ILE A 75 -3.67 10.95 -7.01
CA ILE A 75 -2.67 10.13 -6.31
C ILE A 75 -2.54 8.70 -6.86
N GLY A 76 -1.33 8.36 -7.31
CA GLY A 76 -0.95 6.98 -7.63
C GLY A 76 -1.00 6.06 -6.41
N GLN A 77 -0.53 4.82 -6.56
CA GLN A 77 -0.52 3.85 -5.45
C GLN A 77 0.17 4.42 -4.20
N ILE A 78 -0.50 4.37 -3.06
CA ILE A 78 0.06 4.73 -1.75
C ILE A 78 0.29 3.45 -0.95
N GLY A 79 1.54 3.19 -0.55
CA GLY A 79 1.85 2.17 0.45
C GLY A 79 1.89 2.79 1.84
N ILE A 80 1.12 2.26 2.79
CA ILE A 80 1.06 2.78 4.17
C ILE A 80 1.69 1.76 5.12
N LEU A 81 2.84 2.07 5.69
CA LEU A 81 3.57 1.20 6.62
C LEU A 81 3.28 1.54 8.09
N PRO A 82 3.56 0.64 9.05
CA PRO A 82 3.55 1.00 10.47
C PRO A 82 4.47 2.19 10.75
N ASN A 83 4.04 3.08 11.66
CA ASN A 83 4.71 4.34 12.00
C ASN A 83 4.78 5.35 10.84
N HIS A 84 3.86 5.26 9.88
CA HIS A 84 3.71 6.28 8.84
C HIS A 84 3.41 7.65 9.47
N THR A 85 3.98 8.70 8.87
CA THR A 85 3.61 10.08 9.21
C THR A 85 2.11 10.26 9.07
N PRO A 86 1.41 10.93 10.02
CA PRO A 86 -0.02 11.09 9.92
C PRO A 86 -0.44 11.76 8.59
N ILE A 87 -1.41 11.16 7.91
CA ILE A 87 -1.98 11.66 6.65
C ILE A 87 -3.50 11.60 6.73
N ALA A 88 -4.15 12.65 6.26
CA ALA A 88 -5.57 12.63 5.94
C ALA A 88 -5.72 12.85 4.43
N THR A 89 -6.41 11.93 3.74
CA THR A 89 -6.63 12.03 2.30
C THR A 89 -8.05 11.65 1.92
N ALA A 90 -8.61 12.39 0.97
CA ALA A 90 -9.81 11.97 0.27
C ALA A 90 -9.39 11.00 -0.85
N VAL A 91 -10.12 9.91 -0.97
CA VAL A 91 -9.94 8.92 -2.01
C VAL A 91 -11.29 8.78 -2.70
N ASP A 92 -11.28 8.80 -4.02
CA ASP A 92 -12.51 8.60 -4.78
C ASP A 92 -12.87 7.09 -4.77
N ILE A 93 -13.29 6.55 -5.91
CA ILE A 93 -13.47 5.12 -6.07
C ILE A 93 -12.11 4.44 -6.15
N CYS A 94 -11.88 3.44 -5.30
CA CYS A 94 -10.63 2.71 -5.29
C CYS A 94 -10.74 1.26 -4.84
N ILE A 95 -9.76 0.46 -5.19
CA ILE A 95 -9.49 -0.81 -4.52
C ILE A 95 -8.65 -0.48 -3.29
N LEU A 96 -8.92 -1.12 -2.15
CA LEU A 96 -8.10 -1.17 -0.95
C LEU A 96 -7.58 -2.60 -0.79
N ARG A 97 -6.26 -2.77 -0.77
CA ARG A 97 -5.66 -4.04 -0.36
C ARG A 97 -5.24 -3.97 1.10
N ILE A 98 -5.21 -5.09 1.78
CA ILE A 98 -4.77 -5.18 3.17
C ILE A 98 -4.02 -6.50 3.26
N HIS A 99 -2.82 -6.46 3.82
CA HIS A 99 -2.08 -7.68 4.10
C HIS A 99 -2.18 -7.95 5.61
N LEU A 100 -2.66 -9.14 5.96
CA LEU A 100 -2.96 -9.54 7.34
C LEU A 100 -2.58 -11.02 7.48
N GLN A 101 -1.72 -11.34 8.44
CA GLN A 101 -1.40 -12.74 8.79
C GLN A 101 -1.04 -13.62 7.57
N ASP A 102 -0.17 -13.09 6.70
CA ASP A 102 0.27 -13.72 5.43
C ASP A 102 -0.82 -13.91 4.37
N GLN A 103 -1.95 -13.22 4.50
CA GLN A 103 -3.04 -13.21 3.52
C GLN A 103 -3.35 -11.81 3.00
N TRP A 104 -3.66 -11.73 1.70
CA TRP A 104 -4.15 -10.52 1.07
C TRP A 104 -5.67 -10.48 1.13
N LEU A 105 -6.21 -9.42 1.72
CA LEU A 105 -7.61 -9.03 1.64
C LEU A 105 -7.73 -7.89 0.62
N THR A 106 -8.65 -8.02 -0.33
CA THR A 106 -8.94 -6.99 -1.32
C THR A 106 -10.36 -6.47 -1.10
N MET A 107 -10.55 -5.16 -1.15
CA MET A 107 -11.85 -4.48 -1.02
C MET A 107 -12.03 -3.45 -2.14
N ALA A 108 -13.22 -3.36 -2.71
CA ALA A 108 -13.61 -2.27 -3.60
C ALA A 108 -14.35 -1.20 -2.77
N LEU A 109 -13.88 0.05 -2.80
CA LEU A 109 -14.40 1.19 -2.05
C LEU A 109 -15.00 2.22 -3.01
N MET A 110 -16.22 2.69 -2.74
CA MET A 110 -16.95 3.60 -3.63
C MET A 110 -16.95 5.04 -3.12
N GLY A 111 -15.75 5.61 -2.95
CA GLY A 111 -15.54 6.92 -2.35
C GLY A 111 -15.25 6.80 -0.86
N CYS A 112 -14.10 7.30 -0.42
CA CYS A 112 -13.71 7.26 0.98
C CYS A 112 -12.83 8.43 1.45
N PHE A 113 -12.77 8.60 2.77
CA PHE A 113 -11.78 9.42 3.44
C PHE A 113 -10.92 8.50 4.29
N ALA A 114 -9.61 8.53 4.06
CA ALA A 114 -8.66 7.76 4.84
C ALA A 114 -7.87 8.68 5.78
N ARG A 115 -7.82 8.31 7.05
CA ARG A 115 -6.94 8.91 8.06
C ARG A 115 -5.96 7.85 8.50
N ILE A 116 -4.68 8.15 8.32
CA ILE A 116 -3.55 7.37 8.78
C ILE A 116 -2.89 8.14 9.92
N GLY A 117 -2.64 7.50 11.05
CA GLY A 117 -1.86 8.10 12.13
C GLY A 117 -1.89 7.22 13.38
N ASN A 118 -0.88 7.36 14.24
CA ASN A 118 -0.78 6.58 15.48
C ASN A 118 -0.88 5.06 15.26
N ASN A 119 -0.32 4.56 14.16
CA ASN A 119 -0.44 3.16 13.71
C ASN A 119 -1.88 2.67 13.50
N GLU A 120 -2.80 3.60 13.30
CA GLU A 120 -4.20 3.34 12.99
C GLU A 120 -4.51 3.84 11.58
N ILE A 121 -5.26 3.05 10.82
CA ILE A 121 -5.85 3.47 9.55
C ILE A 121 -7.37 3.45 9.74
N THR A 122 -7.98 4.63 9.71
CA THR A 122 -9.43 4.79 9.70
C THR A 122 -9.88 5.12 8.28
N VAL A 123 -10.73 4.29 7.68
CA VAL A 123 -11.31 4.55 6.37
C VAL A 123 -12.81 4.74 6.52
N LEU A 124 -13.29 5.94 6.20
CA LEU A 124 -14.70 6.28 6.15
C LEU A 124 -15.19 6.13 4.71
N VAL A 125 -16.04 5.15 4.47
CA VAL A 125 -16.54 4.79 3.13
C VAL A 125 -18.03 5.09 3.05
N ASN A 126 -18.50 5.48 1.86
CA ASN A 126 -19.94 5.48 1.61
C ASN A 126 -20.46 4.06 1.36
N ASP A 127 -19.67 3.25 0.64
CA ASP A 127 -19.98 1.86 0.32
C ASP A 127 -18.66 1.08 0.09
N ALA A 128 -18.66 -0.20 0.46
CA ALA A 128 -17.50 -1.07 0.37
C ALA A 128 -17.89 -2.54 0.22
N GLU A 129 -17.25 -3.22 -0.73
CA GLU A 129 -17.45 -4.65 -1.01
C GLU A 129 -16.10 -5.37 -0.88
N LYS A 130 -16.07 -6.55 -0.25
CA LYS A 130 -14.86 -7.40 -0.28
C LYS A 130 -14.78 -8.09 -1.63
N GLY A 131 -13.60 -8.17 -2.23
CA GLY A 131 -13.41 -8.82 -3.52
C GLY A 131 -13.91 -10.28 -3.53
N SER A 132 -13.82 -10.98 -2.40
CA SER A 132 -14.31 -12.36 -2.24
C SER A 132 -15.83 -12.49 -2.31
N ASP A 133 -16.54 -11.41 -2.01
CA ASP A 133 -17.99 -11.40 -1.87
C ASP A 133 -18.66 -10.87 -3.16
N ILE A 134 -17.86 -10.41 -4.14
CA ILE A 134 -18.35 -9.90 -5.42
C ILE A 134 -18.54 -11.07 -6.39
N ASP A 135 -19.73 -11.22 -6.94
CA ASP A 135 -20.01 -12.17 -8.02
C ASP A 135 -19.33 -11.71 -9.33
N PRO A 136 -18.42 -12.51 -9.94
CA PRO A 136 -17.70 -12.11 -11.14
C PRO A 136 -18.60 -11.90 -12.36
N GLN A 137 -19.67 -12.68 -12.50
CA GLN A 137 -20.60 -12.56 -13.62
C GLN A 137 -21.45 -11.30 -13.47
N GLU A 138 -21.96 -11.04 -12.26
CA GLU A 138 -22.72 -9.83 -11.96
C GLU A 138 -21.88 -8.56 -12.17
N ALA A 139 -20.63 -8.56 -11.68
CA ALA A 139 -19.73 -7.42 -11.83
C ALA A 139 -19.42 -7.13 -13.31
N GLN A 140 -19.19 -8.18 -14.11
CA GLN A 140 -18.90 -8.04 -15.54
C GLN A 140 -20.12 -7.53 -16.32
N GLN A 141 -21.31 -8.06 -16.04
CA GLN A 141 -22.56 -7.58 -16.64
C GLN A 141 -22.81 -6.12 -16.28
N THR A 142 -22.57 -5.74 -15.02
CA THR A 142 -22.71 -4.36 -14.55
C THR A 142 -21.76 -3.42 -15.28
N LEU A 143 -20.52 -3.86 -15.54
CA LEU A 143 -19.53 -3.11 -16.31
C LEU A 143 -20.00 -2.88 -17.75
N GLU A 144 -20.47 -3.92 -18.43
CA GLU A 144 -20.99 -3.82 -19.81
C GLU A 144 -22.18 -2.85 -19.89
N ILE A 145 -23.12 -2.94 -18.95
CA ILE A 145 -24.27 -2.02 -18.89
C ILE A 145 -23.80 -0.58 -18.66
N ALA A 146 -22.80 -0.36 -17.79
CA ALA A 146 -22.27 0.96 -17.51
C ALA A 146 -21.55 1.57 -18.73
N GLU A 147 -20.81 0.77 -19.51
CA GLU A 147 -20.17 1.20 -20.76
C GLU A 147 -21.19 1.61 -21.82
N VAL A 148 -22.23 0.78 -22.00
CA VAL A 148 -23.33 1.10 -22.91
C VAL A 148 -24.04 2.38 -22.48
N ASN A 149 -24.31 2.56 -21.18
CA ASN A 149 -24.94 3.76 -20.66
C ASN A 149 -24.07 5.01 -20.85
N LEU A 150 -22.75 4.89 -20.70
CA LEU A 150 -21.84 6.00 -20.97
C LEU A 150 -21.85 6.38 -22.46
N SER A 151 -21.89 5.41 -23.37
CA SER A 151 -21.96 5.69 -24.82
C SER A 151 -23.25 6.40 -25.24
N LYS A 152 -24.33 6.20 -24.48
CA LYS A 152 -25.65 6.80 -24.73
C LYS A 152 -25.90 8.08 -23.94
N ALA A 153 -25.00 8.45 -23.03
CA ALA A 153 -25.21 9.58 -22.13
C ALA A 153 -25.06 10.91 -22.87
N GLU A 154 -26.09 11.75 -22.82
CA GLU A 154 -26.10 13.06 -23.48
C GLU A 154 -26.12 14.20 -22.46
N GLY A 155 -25.27 15.21 -22.69
CA GLY A 155 -25.18 16.38 -21.82
C GLY A 155 -24.38 16.14 -20.53
N LYS A 156 -23.93 17.25 -19.94
CA LYS A 156 -22.90 17.24 -18.88
C LYS A 156 -23.25 16.38 -17.67
N ARG A 157 -24.50 16.44 -17.19
CA ARG A 157 -24.92 15.72 -15.98
C ARG A 157 -24.95 14.21 -16.19
N GLN A 158 -25.58 13.74 -17.26
CA GLN A 158 -25.69 12.31 -17.56
C GLN A 158 -24.32 11.69 -17.82
N THR A 159 -23.43 12.41 -18.53
CA THR A 159 -22.06 11.96 -18.76
C THR A 159 -21.29 11.80 -17.44
N ILE A 160 -21.48 12.69 -16.46
CA ILE A 160 -20.81 12.58 -15.15
C ILE A 160 -21.35 11.36 -14.37
N GLU A 161 -22.67 11.20 -14.29
CA GLU A 161 -23.30 10.08 -13.59
C GLU A 161 -22.92 8.73 -14.22
N ALA A 162 -22.91 8.64 -15.56
CA ALA A 162 -22.49 7.45 -16.27
C ALA A 162 -20.99 7.15 -16.10
N ASN A 163 -20.13 8.17 -16.10
CA ASN A 163 -18.71 8.00 -15.81
C ASN A 163 -18.47 7.49 -14.38
N LEU A 164 -19.23 8.00 -13.40
CA LEU A 164 -19.14 7.53 -12.02
C LEU A 164 -19.54 6.05 -11.93
N ALA A 165 -20.68 5.68 -12.53
CA ALA A 165 -21.14 4.29 -12.56
C ALA A 165 -20.13 3.35 -13.24
N LEU A 166 -19.52 3.78 -14.34
CA LEU A 166 -18.48 3.03 -15.04
C LEU A 166 -17.26 2.79 -14.13
N ARG A 167 -16.78 3.83 -13.43
CA ARG A 167 -15.65 3.70 -12.51
C ARG A 167 -15.92 2.71 -11.38
N ARG A 168 -17.13 2.74 -10.80
CA ARG A 168 -17.56 1.78 -9.77
C ARG A 168 -17.55 0.35 -10.29
N ALA A 169 -18.20 0.12 -11.44
CA ALA A 169 -18.29 -1.21 -12.03
C ALA A 169 -16.90 -1.77 -12.39
N ARG A 170 -16.03 -0.93 -12.98
CA ARG A 170 -14.64 -1.32 -13.29
C ARG A 170 -13.86 -1.69 -12.03
N THR A 171 -14.00 -0.91 -10.96
CA THR A 171 -13.31 -1.17 -9.69
C THR A 171 -13.75 -2.49 -9.05
N ARG A 172 -15.04 -2.86 -9.15
CA ARG A 172 -15.54 -4.18 -8.70
C ARG A 172 -14.86 -5.31 -9.46
N VAL A 173 -14.78 -5.22 -10.79
CA VAL A 173 -14.13 -6.24 -11.63
C VAL A 173 -12.62 -6.33 -11.35
N GLU A 174 -11.94 -5.19 -11.25
CA GLU A 174 -10.51 -5.15 -10.93
C GLU A 174 -10.24 -5.76 -9.54
N ALA A 175 -11.08 -5.49 -8.53
CA ALA A 175 -10.93 -6.06 -7.20
C ALA A 175 -10.97 -7.61 -7.18
N ILE A 176 -11.79 -8.21 -8.05
CA ILE A 176 -11.84 -9.68 -8.23
C ILE A 176 -10.55 -10.19 -8.87
N ASN A 177 -10.11 -9.53 -9.95
CA ASN A 177 -8.91 -9.94 -10.70
C ASN A 177 -7.63 -9.89 -9.85
N MET A 178 -7.54 -8.98 -8.89
CA MET A 178 -6.39 -8.86 -7.98
C MET A 178 -6.30 -9.96 -6.91
N MET A 179 -7.30 -10.84 -6.82
CA MET A 179 -7.28 -12.02 -5.93
C MET A 179 -6.68 -13.26 -6.60
N SER A 180 -6.55 -13.25 -7.92
CA SER A 180 -6.01 -14.36 -8.73
C SER A 180 -4.49 -14.31 -8.78
#